data_AF-A0A849M2F4-F1
#
_entry.id   AF-A0A849M2F4-F1
#
_cell.length_a   1.000
_cell.length_b   1.000
_cell.length_c   1.000
_cell.angle_alpha   90.00
_cell.angle_beta   90.00
_cell.angle_gamma   90.00
#
_symmetry.space_group_name_H-M   'P 1'
#
loop_
_entity.id
_entity.type
_entity.pdbx_description
1 polymer ?
#
loop_
_entity_poly.entity_id
_entity_poly.type
_entity_poly.pdbx_seq_one_letter_code
_entity_poly.pdbx_strand_id
1 'polypeptide(L)'
;MRLVLTIFWIILAFFILWIFTLNINQTVDINLLFAEFEKVNLVTVIFSSIFLGFVFGIIFFLIQFAKSKKENFQMKRQINALQTELGNLQNSEKESLEAINPPIEEEGGDELNKDKNEL
;
A
#
# COMPACT_ATOMS: atom_id res chain seq x y z
N MET A 1 -32.18 4.53 2.62
CA MET A 1 -31.11 5.25 3.34
C MET A 1 -30.15 5.99 2.42
N ARG A 2 -29.48 5.32 1.46
CA ARG A 2 -28.54 6.00 0.52
C ARG A 2 -29.16 7.18 -0.23
N LEU A 3 -30.38 7.00 -0.75
CA LEU A 3 -31.11 8.01 -1.52
C LEU A 3 -31.47 9.26 -0.69
N VAL A 4 -31.90 9.07 0.56
CA VAL A 4 -32.17 10.17 1.51
C VAL A 4 -30.88 10.92 1.84
N LEU A 5 -29.78 10.19 2.05
CA LEU A 5 -28.47 10.79 2.27
C LEU A 5 -28.02 11.63 1.06
N THR A 6 -28.20 11.10 -0.16
CA THR A 6 -27.86 11.83 -1.40
C THR A 6 -28.69 13.09 -1.57
N ILE A 7 -30.01 13.01 -1.33
CA ILE A 7 -30.90 14.18 -1.38
C ILE A 7 -30.49 15.22 -0.33
N PHE A 8 -30.16 14.78 0.88
CA PHE A 8 -29.64 15.67 1.93
C PHE A 8 -28.37 16.40 1.48
N TRP A 9 -27.40 15.67 0.89
CA TRP A 9 -26.17 16.28 0.35
C TRP A 9 -26.43 17.27 -0.79
N ILE A 10 -27.39 16.98 -1.67
CA ILE A 10 -27.81 17.89 -2.74
C ILE A 10 -28.40 19.18 -2.14
N ILE A 11 -29.35 19.05 -1.21
CA ILE A 11 -29.97 20.22 -0.55
C ILE A 11 -28.92 21.05 0.16
N LEU A 12 -27.99 20.41 0.87
CA LEU A 12 -26.88 21.07 1.53
C LEU A 12 -25.98 21.83 0.55
N ALA A 13 -25.65 21.23 -0.60
CA ALA A 13 -24.86 21.89 -1.64
C ALA A 13 -25.57 23.14 -2.21
N PHE A 14 -26.87 23.05 -2.48
CA PHE A 14 -27.67 24.20 -2.92
C PHE A 14 -27.74 25.29 -1.85
N PHE A 15 -27.88 24.92 -0.57
CA PHE A 15 -27.90 25.87 0.54
C PHE A 15 -26.57 26.63 0.67
N ILE A 16 -25.44 25.93 0.51
CA ILE A 16 -24.10 26.54 0.51
C ILE A 16 -23.97 27.50 -0.68
N LEU A 17 -24.37 27.10 -1.90
CA LEU A 17 -24.34 27.96 -3.09
C LEU A 17 -25.21 29.22 -2.93
N TRP A 18 -26.37 29.08 -2.29
CA TRP A 18 -27.24 30.21 -1.97
C TRP A 18 -26.51 31.22 -1.08
N ILE A 19 -25.87 30.75 0.02
CA ILE A 19 -25.08 31.61 0.91
C ILE A 19 -23.96 32.31 0.14
N PHE A 20 -23.24 31.59 -0.74
CA PHE A 20 -22.19 32.19 -1.56
C PHE A 20 -22.71 33.33 -2.45
N THR A 21 -23.88 33.14 -3.05
CA THR A 21 -24.50 34.16 -3.91
C THR A 21 -24.85 35.43 -3.12
N LEU A 22 -25.33 35.29 -1.89
CA LEU A 22 -25.62 36.44 -1.02
C LEU A 22 -24.37 37.24 -0.64
N ASN A 23 -23.21 36.58 -0.60
CA ASN A 23 -21.96 37.18 -0.16
C ASN A 23 -20.99 37.49 -1.32
N ILE A 24 -21.45 37.44 -2.58
CA ILE A 24 -20.58 37.57 -3.75
C ILE A 24 -19.89 38.93 -3.86
N ASN A 25 -20.53 39.99 -3.37
CA ASN A 25 -19.99 41.36 -3.36
C ASN A 25 -19.38 41.74 -2.01
N GLN A 26 -19.36 40.82 -1.04
CA GLN A 26 -18.78 41.09 0.26
C GLN A 26 -17.26 41.13 0.14
N THR A 27 -16.69 42.19 0.67
CA THR A 27 -15.24 42.34 0.79
C THR A 27 -14.82 42.30 2.25
N VAL A 28 -13.63 41.80 2.51
CA VAL A 28 -13.03 41.68 3.83
C VAL A 28 -11.58 42.10 3.77
N ASP A 29 -11.12 42.71 4.86
CA ASP A 29 -9.72 43.03 5.05
C ASP A 29 -9.04 41.84 5.74
N ILE A 30 -7.89 41.42 5.21
CA ILE A 30 -7.19 40.23 5.67
C ILE A 30 -5.78 40.60 6.04
N ASN A 31 -5.37 40.15 7.22
CA ASN A 31 -3.98 40.18 7.64
C ASN A 31 -3.43 38.75 7.60
N LEU A 32 -2.64 38.42 6.56
CA LEU A 32 -1.94 37.15 6.45
C LEU A 32 -0.51 37.33 6.93
N LEU A 33 -0.20 37.01 8.19
CA LEU A 33 1.15 36.90 8.81
C LEU A 33 2.12 38.09 8.59
N PHE A 34 2.47 38.39 7.34
CA PHE A 34 3.36 39.45 6.88
C PHE A 34 2.78 40.32 5.76
N ALA A 35 1.53 40.10 5.34
CA ALA A 35 0.90 40.80 4.23
C ALA A 35 -0.54 41.19 4.56
N GLU A 36 -0.84 42.46 4.33
CA GLU A 36 -2.17 43.02 4.52
C GLU A 36 -2.84 43.20 3.15
N PHE A 37 -4.07 42.71 3.05
CA PHE A 37 -4.87 42.83 1.84
C PHE A 37 -6.20 43.46 2.19
N GLU A 38 -6.42 44.67 1.69
CA GLU A 38 -7.68 45.38 1.88
C GLU A 38 -8.69 45.02 0.79
N LYS A 39 -9.98 45.01 1.16
CA LYS A 39 -11.12 44.87 0.25
C LYS A 39 -11.05 43.65 -0.66
N VAL A 40 -10.56 42.53 -0.15
CA VAL A 40 -10.51 41.27 -0.89
C VAL A 40 -11.90 40.65 -0.90
N ASN A 41 -12.30 40.10 -2.04
CA ASN A 41 -13.58 39.41 -2.16
C ASN A 41 -13.63 38.16 -1.26
N LEU A 42 -14.65 38.04 -0.41
CA LEU A 42 -14.80 36.93 0.54
C LEU A 42 -14.78 35.56 -0.14
N VAL A 43 -15.39 35.44 -1.32
CA VAL A 43 -15.42 34.20 -2.11
C VAL A 43 -14.00 33.76 -2.47
N THR A 44 -13.15 34.70 -2.91
CA THR A 44 -11.75 34.42 -3.22
C THR A 44 -11.00 33.89 -2.00
N VAL A 45 -11.20 34.49 -0.83
CA VAL A 45 -10.55 34.05 0.43
C VAL A 45 -10.95 32.63 0.79
N ILE A 46 -12.24 32.31 0.71
CA ILE A 46 -12.74 30.98 1.05
C ILE A 46 -12.18 29.94 0.06
N PHE A 47 -12.22 30.21 -1.24
CA PHE A 47 -11.65 29.31 -2.23
C PHE A 47 -10.14 29.11 -2.05
N SER A 48 -9.38 30.19 -1.82
CA SER A 48 -7.94 30.10 -1.60
C SER A 48 -7.61 29.31 -0.33
N SER A 49 -8.34 29.48 0.77
CA SER A 49 -8.10 28.74 2.02
C SER A 49 -8.42 27.25 1.88
N ILE A 50 -9.53 26.89 1.21
CA ILE A 50 -9.87 25.50 0.90
C ILE A 50 -8.80 24.88 0.00
N PHE A 51 -8.38 25.60 -1.04
CA PHE A 51 -7.33 25.13 -1.94
C PHE A 51 -6.02 24.88 -1.19
N LEU A 52 -5.62 25.81 -0.32
CA LEU A 52 -4.42 25.65 0.51
C LEU A 52 -4.53 24.42 1.42
N GLY A 53 -5.68 24.23 2.07
CA GLY A 53 -5.96 23.04 2.87
C GLY A 53 -5.88 21.74 2.06
N PHE A 54 -6.38 21.74 0.82
CA PHE A 54 -6.29 20.60 -0.10
C PHE A 54 -4.84 20.29 -0.48
N VAL A 55 -4.05 21.31 -0.81
CA VAL A 55 -2.62 21.15 -1.11
C VAL A 55 -1.88 20.55 0.08
N PHE A 56 -2.08 21.08 1.29
CA PHE A 56 -1.51 20.50 2.50
C PHE A 56 -1.97 19.06 2.71
N GLY A 57 -3.25 18.77 2.51
CA GLY A 57 -3.81 17.42 2.58
C GLY A 57 -3.10 16.43 1.66
N ILE A 58 -2.85 16.82 0.40
CA ILE A 58 -2.08 16.00 -0.55
C ILE A 58 -0.66 15.77 -0.04
N ILE A 59 0.01 16.81 0.44
CA ILE A 59 1.39 16.69 0.95
C ILE A 59 1.45 15.68 2.11
N PHE A 60 0.54 15.79 3.08
CA PHE A 60 0.45 14.83 4.18
C PHE A 60 0.16 13.41 3.69
N PHE A 61 -0.77 13.27 2.74
CA PHE A 61 -1.09 11.98 2.13
C PHE A 61 0.12 11.35 1.46
N LEU A 62 0.89 12.11 0.67
CA LEU A 62 2.09 11.62 0.00
C LEU A 62 3.17 11.17 1.00
N ILE A 63 3.36 11.92 2.09
CA ILE A 63 4.31 11.54 3.16
C ILE A 63 3.90 10.21 3.79
N GLN A 64 2.62 10.05 4.14
CA GLN A 64 2.12 8.79 4.70
C GLN A 64 2.25 7.64 3.71
N PHE A 65 1.87 7.86 2.46
CA PHE A 65 1.96 6.86 1.41
C PHE A 65 3.42 6.38 1.20
N ALA A 66 4.38 7.29 1.21
CA ALA A 66 5.80 6.95 1.12
C ALA A 66 6.27 6.08 2.31
N LYS A 67 5.84 6.41 3.53
CA LYS A 67 6.14 5.60 4.73
C LYS A 67 5.57 4.20 4.62
N SER A 68 4.28 4.07 4.29
CA SER A 68 3.63 2.76 4.12
C SER A 68 4.27 1.93 3.02
N LYS A 69 4.69 2.55 1.92
CA LYS A 69 5.41 1.84 0.85
C LYS A 69 6.75 1.28 1.31
N LYS A 70 7.50 2.05 2.11
CA LYS A 70 8.78 1.60 2.69
C LYS A 70 8.57 0.43 3.65
N GLU A 71 7.56 0.51 4.51
CA GLU A 71 7.22 -0.55 5.45
C GLU A 71 6.83 -1.84 4.73
N ASN A 72 6.00 -1.74 3.69
CA ASN A 72 5.60 -2.90 2.88
C ASN A 72 6.81 -3.56 2.19
N PHE A 73 7.77 -2.77 1.71
CA PHE A 73 9.01 -3.30 1.16
C PHE A 73 9.88 -4.01 2.21
N GLN A 74 9.95 -3.48 3.43
CA GLN A 74 10.68 -4.12 4.54
C GLN A 74 10.02 -5.44 4.93
N MET A 75 8.70 -5.47 5.05
CA MET A 75 7.95 -6.71 5.35
C MET A 75 8.16 -7.78 4.27
N LYS A 76 8.14 -7.40 2.98
CA LYS A 76 8.45 -8.33 1.89
C LYS A 76 9.87 -8.91 1.97
N ARG A 77 10.86 -8.07 2.33
CA ARG A 77 12.23 -8.56 2.54
C ARG A 77 12.32 -9.54 3.70
N GLN A 78 11.63 -9.27 4.81
CA GLN A 78 11.59 -10.19 5.95
C GLN A 78 10.96 -11.52 5.55
N ILE A 79 9.82 -11.52 4.83
CA ILE A 79 9.19 -12.76 4.35
C ILE A 79 10.16 -13.58 3.49
N ASN A 80 10.85 -12.94 2.53
CA ASN A 80 11.80 -13.64 1.66
C ASN A 80 13.01 -14.19 2.46
N ALA A 81 13.51 -13.44 3.45
CA ALA A 81 14.60 -13.89 4.30
C ALA A 81 14.18 -15.12 5.13
N LEU A 82 13.02 -15.06 5.79
CA LEU A 82 12.48 -16.18 6.56
C LEU A 82 12.21 -17.42 5.68
N GLN A 83 11.72 -17.24 4.44
CA GLN A 83 11.55 -18.35 3.50
C GLN A 83 12.89 -18.99 3.10
N THR A 84 13.93 -18.17 2.92
CA THR A 84 15.28 -18.66 2.60
C THR A 84 15.87 -19.42 3.78
N GLU A 85 15.71 -18.92 5.00
CA GLU A 85 16.13 -19.60 6.22
C GLU A 85 15.41 -20.94 6.39
N LEU A 86 14.09 -20.99 6.19
CA LEU A 86 13.34 -22.25 6.21
C LEU A 86 13.82 -23.26 5.16
N GLY A 87 14.10 -22.80 3.93
CA GLY A 87 14.64 -23.66 2.87
C GLY A 87 16.03 -24.21 3.19
N ASN A 88 16.90 -23.36 3.73
CA ASN A 88 18.26 -23.76 4.15
C ASN A 88 18.22 -24.75 5.32
N LEU A 89 17.34 -24.53 6.29
CA LEU A 89 17.14 -25.45 7.41
C LEU A 89 16.67 -26.82 6.91
N GLN A 90 15.66 -26.87 6.03
CA GLN A 90 15.19 -28.13 5.45
C GLN A 90 16.27 -28.86 4.64
N ASN A 91 17.10 -28.13 3.90
CA ASN A 91 18.22 -28.74 3.17
C ASN A 91 19.30 -29.26 4.12
N SER A 92 19.66 -28.51 5.15
CA SER A 92 20.62 -28.95 6.16
C SER A 92 20.14 -30.17 6.95
N GLU A 93 18.84 -30.25 7.24
CA GLU A 93 18.23 -31.42 7.88
C GLU A 93 18.32 -32.64 6.96
N LYS A 94 17.98 -32.50 5.68
CA LYS A 94 18.13 -33.59 4.70
C LYS A 94 19.57 -34.06 4.53
N GLU A 95 20.52 -33.14 4.42
CA GLU A 95 21.96 -33.44 4.29
C GLU A 95 22.47 -34.17 5.54
N SER A 96 22.01 -33.78 6.73
CA SER A 96 22.35 -34.47 7.98
C SER A 96 21.72 -35.87 8.09
N LEU A 97 20.55 -36.10 7.49
CA LEU A 97 19.90 -37.42 7.44
C LEU A 97 20.56 -38.34 6.39
N GLU A 98 21.01 -37.80 5.26
CA GLU A 98 21.78 -38.52 4.23
C GLU A 98 23.16 -38.96 4.73
N ALA A 99 23.81 -38.13 5.56
CA ALA A 99 25.09 -38.48 6.19
C ALA A 99 25.00 -39.66 7.17
N ILE A 100 23.81 -39.95 7.72
CA ILE A 100 23.57 -41.05 8.66
C ILE A 100 23.25 -42.36 7.92
N ASN A 101 22.77 -42.31 6.67
CA ASN A 101 22.52 -43.47 5.81
C ASN A 101 23.20 -43.26 4.44
N PRO A 102 24.51 -43.54 4.31
CA PRO A 102 25.17 -43.48 3.02
C PRO A 102 24.53 -44.49 2.03
N PRO A 103 24.48 -44.17 0.73
CA PRO A 103 23.95 -45.08 -0.27
C PRO A 103 24.70 -46.42 -0.22
N ILE A 104 23.96 -47.52 -0.14
CA ILE A 104 24.53 -48.85 -0.30
C ILE A 104 24.94 -48.95 -1.77
N GLU A 105 26.25 -48.97 -2.04
CA GLU A 105 26.77 -49.29 -3.36
C GLU A 105 26.39 -50.75 -3.68
N GLU A 106 25.45 -50.95 -4.61
CA GLU A 106 25.18 -52.27 -5.17
C GLU A 106 26.35 -52.66 -6.08
N GLU A 107 27.33 -53.38 -5.54
CA GLU A 107 28.28 -54.13 -6.36
C GLU A 107 27.55 -55.30 -7.05
N GLY A 108 27.38 -55.14 -8.36
CA GLY A 108 27.26 -56.15 -9.42
C GLY A 108 26.80 -57.56 -9.05
N GLY A 109 25.54 -57.87 -9.36
CA GLY A 109 25.01 -59.23 -9.38
C GLY A 109 24.18 -59.49 -10.63
N ASP A 110 24.80 -59.41 -11.82
CA ASP A 110 24.16 -59.81 -13.07
C ASP A 110 25.08 -60.78 -13.82
N GLU A 111 24.90 -62.08 -13.57
CA GLU A 111 25.20 -63.19 -14.49
C GLU A 111 24.94 -64.53 -13.78
N LEU A 112 23.73 -65.12 -13.96
CA LEU A 112 23.53 -66.57 -14.19
C LEU A 112 22.02 -66.93 -14.18
N ASN A 113 21.33 -66.67 -15.29
CA ASN A 113 20.19 -67.52 -15.68
C ASN A 113 19.94 -67.43 -17.19
N LYS A 114 20.81 -68.07 -17.97
CA LYS A 114 20.60 -68.26 -19.41
C LYS A 114 21.04 -69.66 -19.80
N ASP A 115 20.31 -70.67 -19.30
CA ASP A 115 20.25 -72.00 -19.91
C ASP A 115 19.24 -72.85 -19.15
N LYS A 116 17.97 -72.86 -19.60
CA LYS A 116 17.00 -73.91 -19.26
C LYS A 116 15.69 -73.88 -20.04
N ASN A 117 15.70 -73.48 -21.30
CA ASN A 117 14.51 -73.56 -22.15
C ASN A 117 14.83 -73.93 -23.60
N GLU A 118 15.69 -74.93 -23.83
CA GLU A 118 15.71 -75.68 -25.08
C GLU A 118 16.07 -77.15 -24.78
N LEU A 119 15.05 -78.01 -24.68
CA LEU A 119 14.99 -79.44 -25.07
C LEU A 119 13.73 -80.11 -24.51
#